data_AF-A0A7Y5YGV3-F1
#
_entry.id   AF-A0A7Y5YGV3-F1
#
_cell.length_a   1.000
_cell.length_b   1.000
_cell.length_c   1.000
_cell.angle_alpha   90.00
_cell.angle_beta   90.00
_cell.angle_gamma   90.00
#
_symmetry.space_group_name_H-M   'P 1'
#
loop_
_entity.id
_entity.type
_entity.pdbx_description
1 polymer ?
#
loop_
_entity_poly.entity_id
_entity_poly.type
_entity_poly.pdbx_seq_one_letter_code
_entity_poly.pdbx_strand_id
1 'polypeptide(L)'
;MQMGLDFTLVAEVEELVAGVDEVGRGPLCGAVVTAAVILDPNRPILGLNDSKKLTEARREKLYDEICEKALSWCIARAEVEEIDELNILHATMLAMQRAVAGLHIQPKLAMIDGNRCPKLPMHAEAVVQGDAKVPAIAAASILAKVSRDREMAAFELIYPGYGIGGHKGYPTPVHLQALARLGPTPIHRRSFAPVRMAYEALEIAIER
;
A
#
# COMPACT_ATOMS: atom_id res chain seq x y z
N MET A 1 -30.45 -6.80 -8.69
CA MET A 1 -30.36 -5.40 -9.14
C MET A 1 -29.41 -4.68 -8.20
N GLN A 2 -28.15 -4.58 -8.58
CA GLN A 2 -27.18 -3.81 -7.80
C GLN A 2 -27.48 -2.35 -8.11
N MET A 3 -28.10 -1.63 -7.16
CA MET A 3 -28.17 -0.18 -7.23
C MET A 3 -26.73 0.31 -7.30
N GLY A 4 -26.30 0.75 -8.48
CA GLY A 4 -25.04 1.45 -8.64
C GLY A 4 -25.19 2.76 -7.90
N LEU A 5 -24.64 2.83 -6.69
CA LEU A 5 -24.37 4.12 -6.06
C LEU A 5 -23.42 4.86 -7.00
N ASP A 6 -23.88 5.98 -7.53
CA ASP A 6 -23.01 6.90 -8.26
C ASP A 6 -22.08 7.54 -7.24
N PHE A 7 -20.87 6.99 -7.13
CA PHE A 7 -19.84 7.46 -6.20
C PHE A 7 -19.43 8.92 -6.45
N THR A 8 -19.74 9.45 -7.63
CA THR A 8 -19.57 10.87 -7.96
C THR A 8 -20.54 11.74 -7.17
N LEU A 9 -21.81 11.30 -7.01
CA LEU A 9 -22.81 12.00 -6.21
C LEU A 9 -22.55 11.89 -4.70
N VAL A 10 -21.96 10.78 -4.24
CA VAL A 10 -21.58 10.62 -2.82
C VAL A 10 -20.50 11.65 -2.43
N ALA A 11 -19.56 11.95 -3.34
CA ALA A 11 -18.57 13.00 -3.15
C ALA A 11 -19.17 14.43 -3.19
N GLU A 12 -20.31 14.63 -3.86
CA GLU A 12 -21.01 15.94 -3.88
C GLU A 12 -21.83 16.20 -2.61
N VAL A 13 -22.30 15.15 -1.92
CA VAL A 13 -23.16 15.26 -0.73
C VAL A 13 -22.37 15.16 0.59
N GLU A 14 -21.18 14.54 0.58
CA GLU A 14 -20.28 14.52 1.73
C GLU A 14 -18.98 15.29 1.48
N GLU A 15 -18.85 16.48 2.07
CA GLU A 15 -17.74 17.42 1.84
C GLU A 15 -16.32 16.89 2.19
N LEU A 16 -16.19 15.73 2.87
CA LEU A 16 -14.90 15.20 3.33
C LEU A 16 -14.83 13.67 3.20
N VAL A 17 -14.70 13.18 1.97
CA VAL A 17 -14.47 11.77 1.67
C VAL A 17 -12.97 11.48 1.56
N ALA A 18 -12.49 10.50 2.33
CA ALA A 18 -11.14 9.97 2.18
C ALA A 18 -11.16 8.71 1.30
N GLY A 19 -10.29 8.65 0.30
CA GLY A 19 -9.95 7.40 -0.38
C GLY A 19 -8.74 6.74 0.27
N VAL A 20 -8.77 5.41 0.39
CA VAL A 20 -7.74 4.62 1.07
C VAL A 20 -7.37 3.42 0.21
N ASP A 21 -6.07 3.19 0.01
CA ASP A 21 -5.56 2.03 -0.76
C ASP A 21 -4.18 1.58 -0.25
N GLU A 22 -3.87 0.30 -0.41
CA GLU A 22 -2.63 -0.33 -0.02
C GLU A 22 -1.77 -0.84 -1.19
N VAL A 23 -0.48 -1.00 -0.90
CA VAL A 23 0.46 -1.72 -1.74
C VAL A 23 1.34 -2.63 -0.90
N GLY A 24 1.80 -3.73 -1.50
CA GLY A 24 2.78 -4.59 -0.87
C GLY A 24 2.19 -5.71 -0.03
N ARG A 25 1.01 -6.23 -0.37
CA ARG A 25 0.48 -7.43 0.31
C ARG A 25 1.19 -8.72 -0.08
N GLY A 26 1.48 -8.91 -1.36
CA GLY A 26 2.12 -10.13 -1.89
C GLY A 26 3.66 -10.28 -1.75
N PRO A 27 4.47 -9.22 -1.62
CA PRO A 27 5.91 -9.31 -1.46
C PRO A 27 6.38 -10.17 -0.28
N LEU A 28 7.57 -10.76 -0.43
CA LEU A 28 8.27 -11.50 0.63
C LEU A 28 9.01 -10.59 1.61
N CYS A 29 9.26 -9.33 1.25
CA CYS A 29 9.98 -8.37 2.07
C CYS A 29 9.39 -6.96 2.02
N GLY A 30 9.74 -6.17 3.04
CA GLY A 30 9.27 -4.81 3.27
C GLY A 30 7.87 -4.76 3.90
N ALA A 31 7.50 -3.58 4.36
CA ALA A 31 6.19 -3.31 4.94
C ALA A 31 5.04 -3.47 3.91
N VAL A 32 3.82 -3.57 4.43
CA VAL A 32 2.62 -3.17 3.69
C VAL A 32 2.42 -1.68 3.91
N VAL A 33 2.25 -0.93 2.83
CA VAL A 33 2.15 0.54 2.86
C VAL A 33 0.77 0.93 2.38
N THR A 34 0.13 1.85 3.10
CA THR A 34 -1.20 2.34 2.81
C THR A 34 -1.17 3.87 2.80
N ALA A 35 -1.99 4.47 1.95
CA ALA A 35 -2.24 5.90 2.01
C ALA A 35 -3.73 6.18 2.17
N ALA A 36 -4.04 7.33 2.77
CA ALA A 36 -5.36 7.92 2.80
C ALA A 36 -5.28 9.33 2.20
N VAL A 37 -6.26 9.72 1.39
CA VAL A 37 -6.28 11.01 0.69
C VAL A 37 -7.68 11.61 0.68
N ILE A 38 -7.80 12.87 1.06
CA ILE A 38 -8.97 13.73 0.86
C ILE A 38 -8.60 14.76 -0.21
N LEU A 39 -9.27 14.71 -1.36
CA LEU A 39 -9.01 15.63 -2.46
C LEU A 39 -9.69 16.98 -2.24
N ASP A 40 -9.08 18.06 -2.78
CA ASP A 40 -9.70 19.39 -2.80
C ASP A 40 -10.56 19.54 -4.07
N PRO A 41 -11.89 19.70 -3.94
CA PRO A 41 -12.75 19.91 -5.11
C PRO A 41 -12.41 21.20 -5.86
N ASN A 42 -11.78 22.19 -5.22
CA ASN A 42 -11.38 23.45 -5.85
C ASN A 42 -10.03 23.36 -6.57
N ARG A 43 -9.25 22.28 -6.35
CA ARG A 43 -7.93 22.06 -6.96
C ARG A 43 -7.88 20.67 -7.61
N PRO A 44 -8.67 20.44 -8.68
CA PRO A 44 -8.76 19.13 -9.31
C PRO A 44 -7.41 18.66 -9.85
N ILE A 45 -7.17 17.35 -9.72
CA ILE A 45 -5.97 16.66 -10.20
C ILE A 45 -6.38 15.85 -11.43
N LEU A 46 -5.83 16.19 -12.60
CA LEU A 46 -6.21 15.54 -13.85
C LEU A 46 -5.40 14.27 -14.10
N GLY A 47 -6.06 13.23 -14.63
CA GLY A 47 -5.41 11.98 -15.02
C GLY A 47 -5.09 11.04 -13.87
N LEU A 48 -5.78 11.17 -12.73
CA LEU A 48 -5.88 10.11 -11.73
C LEU A 48 -6.52 8.88 -12.38
N ASN A 49 -5.89 7.73 -12.19
CA ASN A 49 -6.36 6.42 -12.67
C ASN A 49 -5.66 5.34 -11.84
N ASP A 50 -6.02 4.08 -12.07
CA ASP A 50 -5.33 2.91 -11.53
C ASP A 50 -3.81 3.07 -11.71
N SER A 51 -3.08 3.09 -10.59
CA SER A 51 -1.64 3.34 -10.55
C SER A 51 -0.86 2.36 -11.42
N LYS A 52 -1.36 1.15 -11.64
CA LYS A 52 -0.70 0.12 -12.47
C LYS A 52 -0.79 0.43 -13.97
N LYS A 53 -1.78 1.23 -14.39
CA LYS A 53 -1.95 1.67 -15.78
C LYS A 53 -1.10 2.89 -16.13
N LEU A 54 -0.53 3.55 -15.12
CA LEU A 54 0.32 4.72 -15.29
C LEU A 54 1.79 4.30 -15.44
N THR A 55 2.55 5.10 -16.19
CA THR A 55 4.01 4.98 -16.20
C THR A 55 4.60 5.46 -14.88
N GLU A 56 5.79 4.99 -14.53
CA GLU A 56 6.50 5.42 -13.31
C GLU A 56 6.68 6.94 -13.28
N ALA A 57 7.18 7.55 -14.36
CA ALA A 57 7.33 9.00 -14.47
C ALA A 57 6.01 9.77 -14.30
N ARG A 58 4.88 9.20 -14.74
CA ARG A 58 3.56 9.83 -14.54
C ARG A 58 3.11 9.70 -13.09
N ARG A 59 3.32 8.55 -12.44
CA ARG A 59 3.02 8.36 -11.01
C ARG A 59 3.82 9.32 -10.13
N GLU A 60 5.12 9.48 -10.40
CA GLU A 60 6.00 10.41 -9.68
C GLU A 60 5.48 11.86 -9.76
N LYS A 61 5.12 12.33 -10.96
CA LYS A 61 4.50 13.66 -11.12
C LYS A 61 3.18 13.82 -10.37
N LEU A 62 2.33 12.79 -10.43
CA LEU A 62 1.05 12.80 -9.73
C LEU A 62 1.23 12.73 -8.22
N TYR A 63 2.26 12.04 -7.71
CA TYR A 63 2.60 12.01 -6.29
C TYR A 63 2.78 13.43 -5.75
N ASP A 64 3.65 14.21 -6.39
CA ASP A 64 3.93 15.58 -5.98
C ASP A 64 2.68 16.46 -6.08
N GLU A 65 1.91 16.32 -7.18
CA GLU A 65 0.66 17.05 -7.39
C GLU A 65 -0.41 16.71 -6.33
N ILE A 66 -0.55 15.44 -5.94
CA ILE A 66 -1.45 15.01 -4.86
C ILE A 66 -1.01 15.61 -3.53
N CYS A 67 0.29 15.53 -3.20
CA CYS A 67 0.81 16.07 -1.96
C CYS A 67 0.59 17.59 -1.84
N GLU A 68 0.66 18.32 -2.96
CA GLU A 68 0.47 19.76 -3.02
C GLU A 68 -1.01 20.18 -3.01
N LYS A 69 -1.88 19.42 -3.70
CA LYS A 69 -3.27 19.83 -3.98
C LYS A 69 -4.33 19.20 -3.09
N ALA A 70 -4.09 18.03 -2.52
CA ALA A 70 -5.06 17.39 -1.64
C ALA A 70 -5.31 18.22 -0.37
N LEU A 71 -6.54 18.20 0.14
CA LEU A 71 -6.88 18.83 1.42
C LEU A 71 -6.14 18.17 2.57
N SER A 72 -6.06 16.85 2.55
CA SER A 72 -5.32 16.08 3.56
C SER A 72 -4.89 14.75 2.98
N TRP A 73 -3.70 14.30 3.35
CA TRP A 73 -3.21 12.97 3.01
C TRP A 73 -2.31 12.45 4.12
N CYS A 74 -2.18 11.13 4.19
CA CYS A 74 -1.26 10.46 5.12
C CYS A 74 -0.81 9.14 4.50
N ILE A 75 0.47 8.82 4.66
CA ILE A 75 1.01 7.50 4.33
C ILE A 75 1.35 6.81 5.66
N ALA A 76 0.87 5.59 5.81
CA ALA A 76 1.15 4.75 6.95
C ALA A 76 1.54 3.34 6.49
N ARG A 77 1.94 2.51 7.45
CA ARG A 77 2.48 1.18 7.18
C ARG A 77 2.24 0.23 8.35
N ALA A 78 2.34 -1.05 8.04
CA ALA A 78 2.56 -2.09 9.02
C ALA A 78 3.85 -2.83 8.68
N GLU A 79 4.76 -2.87 9.66
CA GLU A 79 6.11 -3.40 9.50
C GLU A 79 6.11 -4.94 9.42
N VAL A 80 7.25 -5.52 9.07
CA VAL A 80 7.36 -6.97 8.82
C VAL A 80 7.06 -7.79 10.07
N GLU A 81 7.42 -7.28 11.25
CA GLU A 81 7.11 -7.88 12.54
C GLU A 81 5.59 -7.91 12.78
N GLU A 82 4.90 -6.82 12.45
CA GLU A 82 3.44 -6.72 12.60
C GLU A 82 2.71 -7.60 11.58
N ILE A 83 3.26 -7.75 10.37
CA ILE A 83 2.75 -8.70 9.37
C ILE A 83 2.89 -10.13 9.88
N ASP A 84 4.03 -10.45 10.47
CA ASP A 84 4.32 -11.79 10.98
C ASP A 84 3.44 -12.13 12.20
N GLU A 85 3.14 -11.15 13.06
CA GLU A 85 2.26 -11.31 14.23
C GLU A 85 0.77 -11.36 13.87
N LEU A 86 0.31 -10.43 13.03
CA LEU A 86 -1.13 -10.19 12.79
C LEU A 86 -1.69 -10.95 11.59
N ASN A 87 -0.81 -11.52 10.75
CA ASN A 87 -1.04 -11.91 9.37
C ASN A 87 -1.27 -10.72 8.42
N ILE A 88 -1.10 -10.98 7.11
CA ILE A 88 -1.13 -9.91 6.10
C ILE A 88 -2.46 -9.17 5.99
N LEU A 89 -3.58 -9.83 6.27
CA LEU A 89 -4.88 -9.18 6.22
C LEU A 89 -5.02 -8.15 7.34
N HIS A 90 -4.75 -8.54 8.59
CA HIS A 90 -4.93 -7.62 9.72
C HIS A 90 -3.84 -6.55 9.77
N ALA A 91 -2.61 -6.86 9.34
CA ALA A 91 -1.56 -5.85 9.16
C ALA A 91 -1.96 -4.80 8.10
N THR A 92 -2.62 -5.22 7.01
CA THR A 92 -3.20 -4.27 6.04
C THR A 92 -4.27 -3.39 6.70
N MET A 93 -5.19 -3.99 7.47
CA MET A 93 -6.23 -3.23 8.18
C MET A 93 -5.63 -2.24 9.19
N LEU A 94 -4.56 -2.63 9.89
CA LEU A 94 -3.82 -1.75 10.80
C LEU A 94 -3.17 -0.57 10.06
N ALA A 95 -2.52 -0.83 8.92
CA ALA A 95 -1.94 0.21 8.09
C ALA A 95 -3.01 1.20 7.58
N MET A 96 -4.19 0.71 7.16
CA MET A 96 -5.33 1.55 6.79
C MET A 96 -5.85 2.39 7.96
N GLN A 97 -5.98 1.83 9.16
CA GLN A 97 -6.37 2.59 10.35
C GLN A 97 -5.39 3.72 10.64
N ARG A 98 -4.09 3.44 10.58
CA ARG A 98 -3.03 4.44 10.78
C ARG A 98 -3.08 5.53 9.72
N ALA A 99 -3.27 5.17 8.45
CA ALA A 99 -3.36 6.14 7.36
C ALA A 99 -4.55 7.09 7.56
N VAL A 100 -5.73 6.57 7.91
CA VAL A 100 -6.91 7.40 8.17
C VAL A 100 -6.72 8.25 9.42
N ALA A 101 -6.20 7.68 10.51
CA ALA A 101 -5.96 8.40 11.76
C ALA A 101 -4.92 9.52 11.63
N GLY A 102 -3.95 9.36 10.73
CA GLY A 102 -2.91 10.35 10.46
C GLY A 102 -3.34 11.49 9.54
N LEU A 103 -4.56 11.47 9.00
CA LEU A 103 -5.11 12.63 8.28
C LEU A 103 -5.29 13.81 9.23
N HIS A 104 -4.76 14.98 8.86
CA HIS A 104 -4.90 16.18 9.67
C HIS A 104 -6.31 16.79 9.58
N ILE A 105 -7.06 16.45 8.52
CA ILE A 105 -8.51 16.69 8.41
C ILE A 105 -9.22 15.34 8.53
N GLN A 106 -10.12 15.21 9.50
CA GLN A 106 -10.85 13.96 9.73
C GLN A 106 -11.99 13.81 8.69
N PRO A 107 -12.04 12.69 7.95
CA PRO A 107 -13.10 12.47 6.97
C PRO A 107 -14.43 12.10 7.65
N LYS A 108 -15.54 12.37 6.95
CA LYS A 108 -16.88 11.90 7.32
C LYS A 108 -17.13 10.47 6.83
N LEU A 109 -16.55 10.14 5.66
CA LEU A 109 -16.60 8.83 5.03
C LEU A 109 -15.21 8.41 4.56
N ALA A 110 -14.83 7.16 4.83
CA ALA A 110 -13.65 6.52 4.27
C ALA A 110 -14.06 5.48 3.22
N MET A 111 -13.67 5.70 1.96
CA MET A 111 -13.82 4.74 0.88
C MET A 111 -12.54 3.93 0.72
N ILE A 112 -12.63 2.63 0.93
CA ILE A 112 -11.49 1.71 1.03
C ILE A 112 -11.44 0.83 -0.22
N ASP A 113 -10.28 0.72 -0.89
CA ASP A 113 -10.15 -0.25 -1.98
C ASP A 113 -10.33 -1.69 -1.48
N GLY A 114 -11.06 -2.49 -2.27
CA GLY A 114 -11.28 -3.90 -2.00
C GLY A 114 -12.66 -4.21 -1.44
N ASN A 115 -12.74 -5.22 -0.56
CA ASN A 115 -14.01 -5.81 -0.12
C ASN A 115 -14.18 -5.85 1.40
N ARG A 116 -13.30 -5.19 2.16
CA ARG A 116 -13.32 -5.16 3.61
C ARG A 116 -12.90 -3.77 4.09
N CYS A 117 -13.56 -3.29 5.14
CA CYS A 117 -13.17 -2.06 5.82
C CYS A 117 -12.42 -2.38 7.12
N PRO A 118 -11.41 -1.58 7.48
CA PRO A 118 -10.89 -1.56 8.84
C PRO A 118 -11.95 -1.02 9.81
N LYS A 119 -11.77 -1.27 11.12
CA LYS A 119 -12.56 -0.58 12.15
C LYS A 119 -12.11 0.87 12.22
N LEU A 120 -13.02 1.80 11.96
CA LEU A 120 -12.77 3.24 11.95
C LEU A 120 -13.82 3.96 12.80
N PRO A 121 -13.51 5.15 13.35
CA PRO A 121 -14.46 5.94 14.15
C PRO A 121 -15.53 6.65 13.29
N MET A 122 -15.33 6.68 11.97
CA MET A 122 -16.26 7.23 10.97
C MET A 122 -16.85 6.12 10.09
N HIS A 123 -17.83 6.47 9.25
CA HIS A 123 -18.40 5.53 8.29
C HIS A 123 -17.33 5.08 7.28
N ALA A 124 -17.38 3.81 6.88
CA ALA A 124 -16.41 3.23 5.97
C ALA A 124 -17.09 2.30 4.97
N GLU A 125 -16.80 2.49 3.69
CA GLU A 125 -17.34 1.68 2.60
C GLU A 125 -16.21 1.03 1.79
N ALA A 126 -16.34 -0.26 1.52
CA ALA A 126 -15.40 -0.97 0.67
C ALA A 126 -15.85 -0.88 -0.79
N VAL A 127 -14.93 -0.52 -1.68
CA VAL A 127 -15.18 -0.40 -3.11
C VAL A 127 -14.26 -1.35 -3.87
N VAL A 128 -14.84 -2.37 -4.48
CA VAL A 128 -14.07 -3.32 -5.31
C VAL A 128 -13.56 -2.62 -6.55
N GLN A 129 -12.24 -2.63 -6.76
CA GLN A 129 -11.56 -1.89 -7.83
C GLN A 129 -11.85 -0.38 -7.71
N GLY A 130 -11.77 0.13 -6.49
CA GLY A 130 -12.00 1.52 -6.14
C GLY A 130 -10.98 2.45 -6.79
N ASP A 131 -9.74 1.99 -6.97
CA ASP A 131 -8.67 2.71 -7.68
C ASP A 131 -9.05 3.12 -9.12
N ALA A 132 -9.92 2.35 -9.78
CA ALA A 132 -10.44 2.64 -11.11
C ALA A 132 -11.75 3.45 -11.12
N LYS A 133 -12.39 3.65 -9.96
CA LYS A 133 -13.77 4.19 -9.85
C LYS A 133 -13.86 5.47 -9.02
N VAL A 134 -12.98 5.63 -8.04
CA VAL A 134 -13.04 6.69 -7.03
C VAL A 134 -11.72 7.48 -7.09
N PRO A 135 -11.75 8.76 -7.47
CA PRO A 135 -10.53 9.56 -7.62
C PRO A 135 -9.66 9.62 -6.36
N ALA A 136 -10.27 9.69 -5.17
CA ALA A 136 -9.54 9.70 -3.91
C ALA A 136 -8.80 8.36 -3.65
N ILE A 137 -9.40 7.22 -4.01
CA ILE A 137 -8.74 5.91 -3.91
C ILE A 137 -7.61 5.83 -4.94
N ALA A 138 -7.83 6.30 -6.16
CA ALA A 138 -6.77 6.38 -7.18
C ALA A 138 -5.57 7.20 -6.68
N ALA A 139 -5.81 8.35 -6.05
CA ALA A 139 -4.76 9.18 -5.45
C ALA A 139 -4.03 8.46 -4.32
N ALA A 140 -4.75 7.79 -3.41
CA ALA A 140 -4.17 6.97 -2.36
C ALA A 140 -3.28 5.84 -2.93
N SER A 141 -3.75 5.15 -3.97
CA SER A 141 -2.99 4.08 -4.65
C SER A 141 -1.63 4.58 -5.15
N ILE A 142 -1.60 5.80 -5.72
CA ILE A 142 -0.39 6.44 -6.24
C ILE A 142 0.56 6.78 -5.10
N LEU A 143 0.06 7.43 -4.03
CA LEU A 143 0.90 7.78 -2.87
C LEU A 143 1.51 6.54 -2.22
N ALA A 144 0.72 5.49 -2.00
CA ALA A 144 1.19 4.25 -1.42
C ALA A 144 2.24 3.57 -2.32
N LYS A 145 1.93 3.45 -3.62
CA LYS A 145 2.80 2.80 -4.62
C LYS A 145 4.16 3.47 -4.76
N VAL A 146 4.17 4.78 -4.98
CA VAL A 146 5.42 5.54 -5.17
C VAL A 146 6.27 5.50 -3.90
N SER A 147 5.66 5.69 -2.72
CA SER A 147 6.38 5.65 -1.44
C SER A 147 7.05 4.29 -1.21
N ARG A 148 6.31 3.19 -1.43
CA ARG A 148 6.86 1.85 -1.28
C ARG A 148 7.94 1.57 -2.32
N ASP A 149 7.74 1.96 -3.58
CA ASP A 149 8.72 1.67 -4.63
C ASP A 149 10.06 2.39 -4.42
N ARG A 150 10.04 3.63 -3.90
CA ARG A 150 11.22 4.39 -3.49
C ARG A 150 11.95 3.68 -2.35
N GLU A 151 11.23 3.18 -1.36
CA GLU A 151 11.80 2.40 -0.26
C GLU A 151 12.44 1.10 -0.74
N MET A 152 11.77 0.34 -1.61
CA MET A 152 12.37 -0.89 -2.16
C MET A 152 13.64 -0.59 -2.98
N ALA A 153 13.71 0.56 -3.66
CA ALA A 153 14.93 1.00 -4.34
C ALA A 153 16.05 1.32 -3.35
N ALA A 154 15.75 1.95 -2.22
CA ALA A 154 16.71 2.18 -1.15
C ALA A 154 17.20 0.86 -0.52
N PHE A 155 16.32 -0.13 -0.35
CA PHE A 155 16.71 -1.46 0.16
C PHE A 155 17.67 -2.22 -0.76
N GLU A 156 17.66 -1.98 -2.07
CA GLU A 156 18.68 -2.56 -2.97
C GLU A 156 20.10 -2.15 -2.55
N LEU A 157 20.27 -0.92 -2.06
CA LEU A 157 21.56 -0.39 -1.63
C LEU A 157 22.00 -0.99 -0.29
N ILE A 158 21.04 -1.29 0.58
CA ILE A 158 21.28 -1.84 1.93
C ILE A 158 21.49 -3.36 1.86
N TYR A 159 20.75 -4.05 0.99
CA TYR A 159 20.79 -5.50 0.80
C TYR A 159 21.12 -5.83 -0.66
N PRO A 160 22.38 -5.62 -1.09
CA PRO A 160 22.77 -5.81 -2.48
C PRO A 160 22.69 -7.28 -2.90
N GLY A 161 22.34 -7.50 -4.17
CA GLY A 161 22.35 -8.83 -4.79
C GLY A 161 21.04 -9.62 -4.67
N TYR A 162 20.02 -9.05 -4.02
CA TYR A 162 18.66 -9.60 -4.02
C TYR A 162 17.82 -9.16 -5.24
N GLY A 163 18.09 -7.99 -5.83
CA GLY A 163 17.29 -7.43 -6.93
C GLY A 163 15.99 -6.75 -6.48
N ILE A 164 15.89 -6.45 -5.18
CA ILE A 164 14.77 -5.82 -4.50
C ILE A 164 14.32 -4.53 -5.18
N GLY A 165 15.25 -3.71 -5.66
CA GLY A 165 14.94 -2.47 -6.36
C GLY A 165 14.13 -2.68 -7.63
N GLY A 166 14.32 -3.81 -8.33
CA GLY A 166 13.61 -4.15 -9.56
C GLY A 166 12.26 -4.83 -9.30
N HIS A 167 12.26 -5.93 -8.55
CA HIS A 167 11.03 -6.72 -8.31
C HIS A 167 10.24 -6.27 -7.07
N LYS A 168 10.66 -5.21 -6.36
CA LYS A 168 9.95 -4.58 -5.24
C LYS A 168 9.58 -5.54 -4.11
N GLY A 169 10.40 -6.58 -3.91
CA GLY A 169 10.19 -7.64 -2.93
C GLY A 169 9.23 -8.76 -3.32
N TYR A 170 8.61 -8.74 -4.52
CA TYR A 170 7.76 -9.83 -4.99
C TYR A 170 8.54 -11.15 -5.17
N PRO A 171 7.88 -12.32 -5.06
CA PRO A 171 8.53 -13.64 -5.15
C PRO A 171 8.86 -14.02 -6.61
N THR A 172 9.72 -13.24 -7.26
CA THR A 172 10.22 -13.57 -8.60
C THR A 172 11.27 -14.67 -8.53
N PRO A 173 11.57 -15.38 -9.63
CA PRO A 173 12.66 -16.36 -9.65
C PRO A 173 13.99 -15.78 -9.17
N VAL A 174 14.29 -14.53 -9.53
CA VAL A 174 15.49 -13.81 -9.08
C VAL A 174 15.49 -13.66 -7.56
N HIS A 175 14.38 -13.22 -6.97
CA HIS A 175 14.28 -13.03 -5.53
C HIS A 175 14.42 -14.35 -4.77
N LEU A 176 13.76 -15.42 -5.24
CA LEU A 176 13.81 -16.75 -4.60
C LEU A 176 15.22 -17.36 -4.67
N GLN A 177 15.91 -17.20 -5.80
CA GLN A 177 17.30 -17.64 -5.94
C GLN A 177 18.24 -16.85 -5.03
N ALA A 178 18.07 -15.53 -4.94
CA ALA A 178 18.85 -14.70 -4.03
C ALA A 178 18.58 -15.07 -2.57
N LEU A 179 17.33 -15.29 -2.19
CA LEU A 179 16.93 -15.72 -0.84
C LEU A 179 17.58 -17.06 -0.46
N ALA A 180 17.63 -18.02 -1.38
CA ALA A 180 18.30 -19.30 -1.15
C ALA A 180 19.83 -19.17 -1.05
N ARG A 181 20.43 -18.26 -1.83
CA ARG A 181 21.89 -18.07 -1.90
C ARG A 181 22.45 -17.20 -0.77
N LEU A 182 21.74 -16.15 -0.40
CA LEU A 182 22.18 -15.11 0.53
C LEU A 182 21.52 -15.25 1.91
N GLY A 183 20.47 -16.05 2.03
CA GLY A 183 19.65 -16.17 3.23
C GLY A 183 18.61 -15.05 3.36
N PRO A 184 17.71 -15.13 4.35
CA PRO A 184 16.76 -14.06 4.66
C PRO A 184 17.43 -12.89 5.40
N THR A 185 16.82 -11.70 5.28
CA THR A 185 17.25 -10.46 5.96
C THR A 185 16.20 -10.00 6.97
N PRO A 186 16.49 -8.99 7.81
CA PRO A 186 15.49 -8.44 8.74
C PRO A 186 14.22 -7.92 8.05
N ILE A 187 14.31 -7.44 6.81
CA ILE A 187 13.13 -6.94 6.08
C ILE A 187 12.30 -8.05 5.43
N HIS A 188 12.68 -9.33 5.55
CA HIS A 188 11.89 -10.46 5.03
C HIS A 188 10.82 -10.89 6.04
N ARG A 189 9.61 -11.13 5.54
CA ARG A 189 8.44 -11.55 6.33
C ARG A 189 8.56 -13.02 6.68
N ARG A 190 8.96 -13.33 7.92
CA ARG A 190 9.28 -14.69 8.36
C ARG A 190 8.08 -15.63 8.27
N SER A 191 6.88 -15.08 8.40
CA SER A 191 5.62 -15.82 8.31
C SER A 191 5.29 -16.30 6.89
N PHE A 192 5.97 -15.81 5.85
CA PHE A 192 5.71 -16.19 4.45
C PHE A 192 6.49 -17.45 4.09
N ALA A 193 5.82 -18.42 3.45
CA ALA A 193 6.38 -19.77 3.28
C ALA A 193 7.79 -19.82 2.66
N PRO A 194 8.11 -19.10 1.56
CA PRO A 194 9.47 -19.13 1.00
C PRO A 194 10.54 -18.58 1.95
N VAL A 195 10.19 -17.60 2.79
CA VAL A 195 11.10 -16.99 3.76
C VAL A 195 11.29 -17.92 4.96
N ARG A 196 10.21 -18.50 5.48
CA ARG A 196 10.27 -19.47 6.58
C ARG A 196 11.20 -20.64 6.25
N MET A 197 11.04 -21.21 5.06
CA MET A 197 11.90 -22.29 4.58
C MET A 197 13.38 -21.88 4.48
N ALA A 198 13.66 -20.61 4.14
CA ALA A 198 15.02 -20.10 4.08
C ALA A 198 15.65 -19.94 5.48
N TYR A 199 14.87 -19.56 6.49
CA TYR A 199 15.33 -19.56 7.90
C TYR A 199 15.60 -20.98 8.40
N GLU A 200 14.67 -21.92 8.16
CA GLU A 200 14.83 -23.33 8.56
C GLU A 200 16.07 -23.97 7.94
N ALA A 201 16.35 -23.68 6.65
CA ALA A 201 17.55 -24.18 5.98
C ALA A 201 18.85 -23.60 6.57
N LEU A 202 18.83 -22.35 7.03
CA LEU A 202 19.99 -21.70 7.66
C LEU A 202 20.28 -22.29 9.04
N GLU A 203 19.24 -22.55 9.84
CA GLU A 203 19.36 -23.18 11.16
C GLU A 203 20.00 -24.58 11.05
N ILE A 204 19.52 -25.41 10.12
CA ILE A 204 20.09 -26.74 9.86
C ILE A 204 21.57 -26.67 9.42
N ALA A 205 21.96 -25.62 8.69
CA ALA A 205 23.33 -25.45 8.24
C ALA A 205 24.30 -25.04 9.37
N ILE A 206 23.80 -24.35 10.40
CA ILE A 206 24.58 -23.93 11.57
C ILE A 206 24.80 -25.11 12.55
N GLU A 207 23.85 -26.05 12.59
CA GLU A 207 23.92 -27.23 13.46
C GLU A 207 24.83 -28.36 12.92
N ARG A 208 25.38 -28.22 11.72
CA ARG A 208 26.27 -29.18 11.05
C ARG A 208 27.73 -28.73 11.07
#